data_AF-A0A6M0IPB3-F1
#
_entry.id   AF-A0A6M0IPB3-F1
#
_cell.length_a   1.000
_cell.length_b   1.000
_cell.length_c   1.000
_cell.angle_alpha   90.00
_cell.angle_beta   90.00
_cell.angle_gamma   90.00
#
_symmetry.space_group_name_H-M   'P 1'
#
loop_
_entity.id
_entity.type
_entity.pdbx_description
1 polymer ?
#
loop_
_entity_poly.entity_id
_entity_poly.type
_entity_poly.pdbx_seq_one_letter_code
_entity_poly.pdbx_strand_id
1 'polypeptide(L)'
;MSAANFLSIIRRTARRGLVWLFMISLVVIADGIYVKPAEQAYFWLISFFTAGLTILTYELYAHWLFPRYLFHGRLIWFSGLSIFVFSVIFGLMYSFYPLIQQTARIPEQVLTIVTYPRLNQWYTVHQAGIVGWLHTPKTVAIVLGTPYFLASPFLFIQLVRYYLTQRQHSQQTELANLQISNENKLLELDLLKAQLNPHFLFNSLNSIYVRVIDVNEQAADLVLRLAELMRYNLYEADAPVVALEQELDYIENYLQLEHARQGQRVEILFSNEVVASGLVITPMILLTFVENAFKYSIGGTQQNAYVWVEAHLDQADTLVFTVQNSLTSAHNRYVADRTLAGIDLPNVRQRLALLYKNAHRIETEQSEESYSVSLFIQLASAA
;
A
#
# COMPACT_ATOMS: atom_id res chain seq x y z
N MET A 1 -18.90 31.47 5.12
CA MET A 1 -18.23 30.46 5.99
C MET A 1 -19.28 29.39 6.31
N SER A 2 -19.09 28.12 5.92
CA SER A 2 -20.14 27.10 6.06
C SER A 2 -20.41 26.73 7.53
N ALA A 3 -21.64 26.33 7.87
CA ALA A 3 -22.00 25.90 9.22
C ALA A 3 -21.10 24.78 9.77
N ALA A 4 -20.61 23.90 8.89
CA ALA A 4 -19.65 22.84 9.23
C ALA A 4 -18.28 23.38 9.67
N ASN A 5 -17.78 24.45 9.05
CA ASN A 5 -16.54 25.11 9.46
C ASN A 5 -16.70 25.84 10.80
N PHE A 6 -17.87 26.40 11.07
CA PHE A 6 -18.15 27.05 12.36
C PHE A 6 -18.20 26.03 13.51
N LEU A 7 -18.90 24.90 13.31
CA LEU A 7 -18.97 23.79 14.28
C LEU A 7 -17.60 23.13 14.54
N SER A 8 -16.75 23.00 13.52
CA SER A 8 -15.40 22.43 13.69
C SER A 8 -14.48 23.36 14.48
N ILE A 9 -14.58 24.67 14.26
CA ILE A 9 -13.87 25.68 15.04
C ILE A 9 -14.33 25.63 16.50
N ILE A 10 -15.65 25.62 16.75
CA ILE A 10 -16.21 25.53 18.11
C ILE A 10 -15.75 24.27 18.84
N ARG A 11 -15.78 23.10 18.20
CA ARG A 11 -15.31 21.85 18.81
C ARG A 11 -13.82 21.91 19.13
N ARG A 12 -13.01 22.52 18.26
CA ARG A 12 -11.57 22.66 18.45
C ARG A 12 -11.25 23.62 19.59
N THR A 13 -11.94 24.75 19.70
CA THR A 13 -11.79 25.70 20.80
C THR A 13 -12.30 25.13 22.12
N ALA A 14 -13.43 24.41 22.12
CA ALA A 14 -13.97 23.75 23.30
C ALA A 14 -13.02 22.68 23.85
N ARG A 15 -12.42 21.85 22.98
CA ARG A 15 -11.43 20.84 23.39
C ARG A 15 -10.17 21.49 23.99
N ARG A 16 -9.70 22.61 23.43
CA ARG A 16 -8.58 23.37 24.01
C ARG A 16 -8.94 23.93 25.38
N GLY A 17 -10.13 24.52 25.51
CA GLY A 17 -10.65 25.03 26.78
C GLY A 17 -10.69 23.96 27.87
N LEU A 18 -11.15 22.74 27.54
CA LEU A 18 -11.17 21.61 28.47
C LEU A 18 -9.78 21.18 28.95
N VAL A 19 -8.78 21.14 28.05
CA VAL A 19 -7.39 20.83 28.42
C VAL A 19 -6.84 21.89 29.37
N TRP A 20 -7.13 23.16 29.12
CA TRP A 20 -6.69 24.24 29.99
C TRP A 20 -7.38 24.24 31.34
N LEU A 21 -8.68 23.98 31.38
CA LEU A 21 -9.41 23.79 32.64
C LEU A 21 -8.83 22.64 33.45
N PHE A 22 -8.50 21.51 32.80
CA PHE A 22 -7.84 20.39 33.47
C PHE A 22 -6.46 20.77 34.03
N MET A 23 -5.61 21.42 33.23
CA MET A 23 -4.28 21.87 33.68
C MET A 23 -4.37 22.87 34.84
N ILE A 24 -5.27 23.86 34.75
CA ILE A 24 -5.53 24.81 35.83
C ILE A 24 -5.98 24.05 37.08
N SER A 25 -6.92 23.11 36.96
CA SER A 25 -7.41 22.32 38.09
C SER A 25 -6.30 21.50 38.76
N LEU A 26 -5.34 20.98 37.99
CA LEU A 26 -4.24 20.18 38.51
C LEU A 26 -3.23 21.04 39.30
N VAL A 27 -2.90 22.24 38.80
CA VAL A 27 -2.09 23.23 39.53
C VAL A 27 -2.82 23.68 40.80
N VAL A 28 -4.13 23.95 40.68
CA VAL A 28 -5.01 24.36 41.77
C VAL A 28 -5.06 23.32 42.89
N ILE A 29 -5.18 22.04 42.55
CA ILE A 29 -5.21 20.93 43.51
C ILE A 29 -3.83 20.69 44.12
N ALA A 30 -2.77 20.66 43.31
CA ALA A 30 -1.43 20.36 43.78
C ALA A 30 -0.92 21.38 44.81
N ASP A 31 -1.27 22.65 44.64
CA ASP A 31 -0.78 23.72 45.50
C ASP A 31 -1.82 24.20 46.54
N GLY A 32 -3.12 24.12 46.25
CA GLY A 32 -4.18 24.62 47.13
C GLY A 32 -4.39 23.84 48.42
N ILE A 33 -3.96 22.57 48.48
CA ILE A 33 -4.10 21.68 49.66
C ILE A 33 -3.25 22.16 50.85
N TYR A 34 -2.18 22.90 50.59
CA TYR A 34 -1.16 23.22 51.57
C TYR A 34 -1.17 24.70 52.01
N VAL A 35 -2.17 25.49 51.56
CA VAL A 35 -2.27 26.93 51.84
C VAL A 35 -3.22 27.19 53.01
N LYS A 36 -2.79 28.03 53.97
CA LYS A 36 -3.63 28.42 55.11
C LYS A 36 -4.86 29.22 54.65
N PRO A 37 -6.02 29.12 55.35
CA PRO A 37 -7.25 29.82 54.95
C PRO A 37 -7.09 31.33 54.77
N ALA A 38 -6.26 31.97 55.60
CA ALA A 38 -6.00 33.41 55.52
C ALA A 38 -5.22 33.84 54.26
N GLU A 39 -4.54 32.91 53.58
CA GLU A 39 -3.67 33.16 52.42
C GLU A 39 -4.28 32.65 51.10
N GLN A 40 -5.42 31.96 51.17
CA GLN A 40 -6.01 31.23 50.04
C GLN A 40 -6.43 32.17 48.89
N ALA A 41 -7.09 33.29 49.20
CA ALA A 41 -7.55 34.25 48.18
C ALA A 41 -6.39 34.84 47.37
N TYR A 42 -5.28 35.16 48.04
CA TYR A 42 -4.08 35.69 47.41
C TYR A 42 -3.39 34.64 46.53
N PHE A 43 -3.25 33.43 47.06
CA PHE A 43 -2.71 32.29 46.34
C PHE A 43 -3.50 32.01 45.05
N TRP A 44 -4.84 32.05 45.10
CA TRP A 44 -5.68 31.85 43.92
C TRP A 44 -5.47 32.92 42.86
N LEU A 45 -5.40 34.20 43.24
CA LEU A 45 -5.19 35.30 42.30
C LEU A 45 -3.87 35.18 41.52
N ILE A 46 -2.76 34.85 42.21
CA ILE A 46 -1.47 34.62 41.56
C ILE A 46 -1.53 33.39 40.64
N SER A 47 -2.17 32.31 41.11
CA SER A 47 -2.27 31.06 40.37
C SER A 47 -3.08 31.20 39.08
N PHE A 48 -4.21 31.91 39.11
CA PHE A 48 -4.99 32.18 37.90
C PHE A 48 -4.27 33.09 36.91
N PHE A 49 -3.57 34.12 37.39
CA PHE A 49 -2.79 35.01 36.52
C PHE A 49 -1.65 34.28 35.83
N THR A 50 -0.85 33.53 36.58
CA THR A 50 0.27 32.72 36.05
C THR A 50 -0.22 31.65 35.08
N ALA A 51 -1.35 31.00 35.36
CA ALA A 51 -1.98 30.08 34.42
C ALA A 51 -2.43 30.78 33.12
N GLY A 52 -3.08 31.94 33.22
CA GLY A 52 -3.50 32.72 32.05
C GLY A 52 -2.32 33.12 31.15
N LEU A 53 -1.23 33.57 31.76
CA LEU A 53 0.00 33.91 31.04
C LEU A 53 0.62 32.69 30.35
N THR A 54 0.59 31.54 31.01
CA THR A 54 1.08 30.27 30.45
C THR A 54 0.25 29.84 29.24
N ILE A 55 -1.07 29.96 29.31
CA ILE A 55 -2.00 29.66 28.22
C ILE A 55 -1.72 30.55 27.01
N LEU A 56 -1.58 31.86 27.24
CA LEU A 56 -1.31 32.83 26.18
C LEU A 56 0.03 32.56 25.50
N THR A 57 1.06 32.28 26.29
CA THR A 57 2.39 31.93 25.80
C THR A 57 2.33 30.67 24.94
N TYR A 58 1.60 29.65 25.40
CA TYR A 58 1.41 28.44 24.62
C TYR A 58 0.76 28.71 23.25
N GLU A 59 -0.37 29.42 23.20
CA GLU A 59 -1.10 29.63 21.94
C GLU A 59 -0.22 30.42 20.94
N LEU A 60 0.59 31.36 21.45
CA LEU A 60 1.58 32.06 20.65
C LEU A 60 2.64 31.09 20.07
N TYR A 61 3.24 30.25 20.92
CA TYR A 61 4.30 29.34 20.50
C TYR A 61 3.79 28.24 19.55
N ALA A 62 2.70 27.57 19.92
CA ALA A 62 2.17 26.41 19.23
C ALA A 62 1.56 26.76 17.86
N HIS A 63 0.90 27.91 17.72
CA HIS A 63 0.17 28.27 16.49
C HIS A 63 0.88 29.31 15.64
N TRP A 64 1.78 30.09 16.22
CA TRP A 64 2.45 31.16 15.48
C TRP A 64 3.97 30.98 15.41
N LEU A 65 4.65 30.74 16.53
CA LEU A 65 6.12 30.72 16.56
C LEU A 65 6.72 29.45 15.94
N PHE A 66 6.24 28.25 16.32
CA PHE A 66 6.80 26.99 15.80
C PHE A 66 6.54 26.78 14.31
N PRO A 67 5.30 26.92 13.80
CA PRO A 67 5.03 26.66 12.39
C PRO A 67 5.80 27.61 11.49
N ARG A 68 6.02 28.86 11.92
CA ARG A 68 6.58 29.92 11.07
C ARG A 68 8.12 29.98 11.10
N TYR A 69 8.74 29.57 12.21
CA TYR A 69 10.19 29.67 12.38
C TYR A 69 10.86 28.33 12.65
N LEU A 70 10.42 27.59 13.67
CA LEU A 70 11.11 26.36 14.11
C LEU A 70 11.04 25.25 13.06
N PHE A 71 9.86 24.96 12.52
CA PHE A 71 9.68 23.87 11.53
C PHE A 71 10.30 24.16 10.15
N HIS A 72 10.67 25.41 9.90
CA HIS A 72 11.35 25.84 8.68
C HIS A 72 12.87 26.04 8.90
N GLY A 73 13.42 25.63 10.05
CA GLY A 73 14.85 25.71 10.36
C GLY A 73 15.37 27.13 10.64
N ARG A 74 14.50 28.13 10.85
CA ARG A 74 14.89 29.53 11.10
C ARG A 74 15.19 29.79 12.58
N LEU A 75 16.25 29.15 13.08
CA LEU A 75 16.53 29.06 14.52
C LEU A 75 16.88 30.42 15.16
N ILE A 76 17.64 31.29 14.49
CA ILE A 76 18.05 32.60 15.03
C ILE A 76 16.82 33.48 15.35
N TRP A 77 15.88 33.56 14.41
CA TRP A 77 14.64 34.32 14.57
C TRP A 77 13.73 33.74 15.65
N PHE A 78 13.63 32.41 15.70
CA PHE A 78 12.89 31.72 16.75
C PHE A 78 13.45 32.05 18.15
N SER A 79 14.77 31.99 18.31
CA SER A 79 15.43 32.28 19.58
C SER A 79 15.27 33.75 20.00
N GLY A 80 15.50 34.70 19.09
CA GLY A 80 15.37 36.12 19.40
C GLY A 80 13.96 36.51 19.83
N LEU A 81 12.94 36.01 19.14
CA LEU A 81 11.55 36.28 19.46
C LEU A 81 11.08 35.56 20.73
N SER A 82 11.65 34.37 21.02
CA SER A 82 11.41 33.68 22.30
C SER A 82 11.95 34.47 23.49
N ILE A 83 13.15 35.05 23.37
CA ILE A 83 13.73 35.91 24.39
C ILE A 83 12.84 37.13 24.62
N PHE A 84 12.36 37.77 23.55
CA PHE A 84 11.45 38.91 23.65
C PHE A 84 10.15 38.57 24.39
N VAL A 85 9.47 37.48 24.00
CA VAL A 85 8.22 37.04 24.66
C VAL A 85 8.46 36.76 26.15
N PHE A 86 9.58 36.11 26.47
CA PHE A 86 9.99 35.86 27.85
C PHE A 86 10.19 37.16 28.64
N SER A 87 10.84 38.18 28.06
CA SER A 87 11.01 39.49 28.70
C SER A 87 9.69 40.22 28.96
N VAL A 88 8.71 40.10 28.06
CA VAL A 88 7.36 40.69 28.25
C VAL A 88 6.62 39.99 29.39
N ILE A 89 6.60 38.65 29.37
CA ILE A 89 6.02 37.81 30.43
C ILE A 89 6.61 38.19 31.78
N PHE A 90 7.94 38.33 31.84
CA PHE A 90 8.67 38.73 33.02
C PHE A 90 8.20 40.08 33.58
N GLY A 91 8.10 41.10 32.72
CA GLY A 91 7.66 42.44 33.14
C GLY A 91 6.23 42.45 33.68
N LEU A 92 5.33 41.67 33.06
CA LEU A 92 3.96 41.50 33.54
C LEU A 92 3.93 40.81 34.90
N MET A 93 4.74 39.78 35.09
CA MET A 93 4.80 39.03 36.36
C MET A 93 5.38 39.87 37.50
N TYR A 94 6.42 40.66 37.22
CA TYR A 94 7.06 41.54 38.19
C TYR A 94 6.15 42.68 38.66
N SER A 95 5.37 43.26 37.75
CA SER A 95 4.44 44.37 38.05
C SER A 95 3.15 43.91 38.72
N PHE A 96 2.69 42.69 38.46
CA PHE A 96 1.43 42.17 38.99
C PHE A 96 1.47 41.87 40.50
N TYR A 97 2.61 41.41 41.01
CA TYR A 97 2.78 41.06 42.42
C TYR A 97 2.54 42.22 43.41
N PRO A 98 3.23 43.38 43.31
CA PRO A 98 2.99 44.52 44.21
C PRO A 98 1.57 45.10 44.04
N LEU A 99 1.01 45.03 42.83
CA LEU A 99 -0.35 45.49 42.56
C LEU A 99 -1.38 44.69 43.37
N ILE A 100 -1.27 43.36 43.42
CA ILE A 100 -2.17 42.56 44.26
C ILE A 100 -1.90 42.84 45.73
N GLN A 101 -0.64 42.92 46.17
CA GLN A 101 -0.32 43.20 47.58
C GLN A 101 -0.99 44.49 48.06
N GLN A 102 -0.92 45.56 47.27
CA GLN A 102 -1.54 46.84 47.57
C GLN A 102 -3.08 46.77 47.54
N THR A 103 -3.64 46.11 46.52
CA THR A 103 -5.10 46.04 46.34
C THR A 103 -5.76 45.17 47.40
N ALA A 104 -5.12 44.07 47.80
CA ALA A 104 -5.63 43.12 48.79
C ALA A 104 -5.28 43.49 50.25
N ARG A 105 -4.55 44.61 50.48
CA ARG A 105 -4.13 45.09 51.81
C ARG A 105 -3.43 44.03 52.67
N ILE A 106 -2.58 43.21 52.05
CA ILE A 106 -1.93 42.10 52.73
C ILE A 106 -0.76 42.63 53.58
N PRO A 107 -0.72 42.37 54.90
CA PRO A 107 0.39 42.79 55.75
C PRO A 107 1.72 42.19 55.29
N GLU A 108 2.80 42.97 55.31
CA GLU A 108 4.15 42.54 54.92
C GLU A 108 4.65 41.32 55.73
N GLN A 109 4.18 41.19 56.97
CA GLN A 109 4.45 40.06 57.86
C GLN A 109 3.86 38.74 57.34
N VAL A 110 2.73 38.79 56.61
CA VAL A 110 2.15 37.60 55.98
C VAL A 110 3.06 37.12 54.86
N LEU A 111 3.81 38.01 54.18
CA LEU A 111 4.70 37.66 53.07
C LEU A 111 6.06 37.09 53.51
N THR A 112 6.52 37.45 54.71
CA THR A 112 7.79 36.98 55.29
C THR A 112 7.65 35.70 56.13
N ILE A 113 6.46 35.43 56.69
CA ILE A 113 6.17 34.27 57.55
C ILE A 113 5.64 33.06 56.75
N VAL A 114 5.53 33.16 55.43
CA VAL A 114 4.84 32.15 54.62
C VAL A 114 5.53 30.79 54.71
N THR A 115 4.76 29.81 55.19
CA THR A 115 5.11 28.37 55.22
C THR A 115 5.23 27.78 53.81
N TYR A 116 4.92 28.57 52.77
CA TYR A 116 4.99 28.21 51.36
C TYR A 116 6.25 28.74 50.65
N PRO A 117 7.10 27.86 50.08
CA PRO A 117 8.34 28.25 49.42
C PRO A 117 8.15 29.25 48.26
N ARG A 118 7.03 29.16 47.51
CA ARG A 118 6.79 30.02 46.33
C ARG A 118 6.47 31.47 46.69
N LEU A 119 5.60 31.70 47.68
CA LEU A 119 5.19 33.06 48.09
C LEU A 119 6.34 33.87 48.68
N ASN A 120 7.17 33.21 49.50
CA ASN A 120 8.41 33.77 50.02
C ASN A 120 9.42 34.07 48.88
N GLN A 121 9.53 33.18 47.88
CA GLN A 121 10.37 33.43 46.71
C GLN A 121 9.95 34.70 45.96
N TRP A 122 8.67 34.93 45.70
CA TRP A 122 8.21 36.15 45.03
C TRP A 122 8.55 37.42 45.81
N TYR A 123 8.40 37.37 47.13
CA TYR A 123 8.76 38.48 48.00
C TYR A 123 10.27 38.78 47.91
N THR A 124 11.12 37.75 48.03
CA THR A 124 12.58 37.90 47.90
C THR A 124 13.01 38.42 46.52
N VAL A 125 12.34 37.96 45.46
CA VAL A 125 12.55 38.42 44.09
C VAL A 125 12.17 39.89 43.94
N HIS A 126 11.02 40.29 44.49
CA HIS A 126 10.54 41.66 44.38
C HIS A 126 11.47 42.65 45.10
N GLN A 127 11.94 42.28 46.31
CA GLN A 127 12.91 43.06 47.07
C GLN A 127 14.26 43.20 46.37
N ALA A 128 14.70 42.18 45.62
CA ALA A 128 15.94 42.20 44.86
C ALA A 128 15.83 42.92 43.49
N GLY A 129 14.70 43.57 43.19
CA GLY A 129 14.52 44.36 41.97
C GLY A 129 14.44 43.50 40.69
N ILE A 130 14.75 44.10 39.54
CA ILE A 130 14.70 43.44 38.22
C ILE A 130 15.63 42.21 38.15
N VAL A 131 16.69 42.16 38.96
CA VAL A 131 17.61 41.00 39.00
C VAL A 131 17.19 39.93 40.01
N GLY A 132 16.12 40.15 40.78
CA GLY A 132 15.71 39.26 41.86
C GLY A 132 15.40 37.83 41.43
N TRP A 133 15.04 37.63 40.17
CA TRP A 133 14.83 36.30 39.60
C TRP A 133 16.11 35.51 39.40
N LEU A 134 17.23 36.18 39.19
CA LEU A 134 18.59 35.62 39.13
C LEU A 134 19.22 35.46 40.52
N HIS A 135 18.54 35.93 41.57
CA HIS A 135 19.09 36.00 42.92
C HIS A 135 19.35 34.63 43.54
N THR A 136 18.55 33.62 43.19
CA THR A 136 18.77 32.25 43.66
C THR A 136 18.66 31.23 42.52
N PRO A 137 19.44 30.14 42.55
CA PRO A 137 19.29 29.05 41.57
C PRO A 137 17.88 28.48 41.50
N LYS A 138 17.14 28.47 42.63
CA LYS A 138 15.76 27.97 42.71
C LYS A 138 14.77 28.88 41.99
N THR A 139 14.87 30.19 42.13
CA THR A 139 13.99 31.16 41.44
C THR A 139 14.24 31.15 39.94
N VAL A 140 15.51 31.03 39.51
CA VAL A 140 15.88 30.86 38.10
C VAL A 140 15.26 29.57 37.53
N ALA A 141 15.39 28.45 38.26
CA ALA A 141 14.85 27.17 37.83
C ALA A 141 13.32 27.17 37.71
N ILE A 142 12.60 27.88 38.58
CA ILE A 142 11.14 27.96 38.52
C ILE A 142 10.69 28.84 37.34
N VAL A 143 11.28 30.02 37.15
CA VAL A 143 10.91 30.93 36.06
C VAL A 143 11.21 30.33 34.70
N LEU A 144 12.39 29.75 34.53
CA LEU A 144 12.77 29.14 33.27
C LEU A 144 12.07 27.80 33.11
N GLY A 145 12.08 26.93 34.13
CA GLY A 145 11.63 25.54 34.02
C GLY A 145 10.12 25.36 33.88
N THR A 146 9.28 26.17 34.53
CA THR A 146 7.82 25.92 34.56
C THR A 146 7.16 26.08 33.17
N PRO A 147 7.46 27.13 32.39
CA PRO A 147 6.96 27.24 31.01
C PRO A 147 7.46 26.11 30.09
N TYR A 148 8.74 25.72 30.19
CA TYR A 148 9.27 24.61 29.38
C TYR A 148 8.63 23.28 29.76
N PHE A 149 8.46 23.00 31.06
CA PHE A 149 7.85 21.77 31.54
C PHE A 149 6.41 21.63 31.02
N LEU A 150 5.61 22.70 31.11
CA LEU A 150 4.21 22.70 30.65
C LEU A 150 4.08 22.66 29.11
N ALA A 151 5.02 23.28 28.38
CA ALA A 151 5.01 23.27 26.91
C ALA A 151 5.55 21.96 26.30
N SER A 152 6.42 21.24 27.01
CA SER A 152 7.16 20.09 26.47
C SER A 152 6.29 18.91 25.98
N PRO A 153 5.19 18.49 26.65
CA PRO A 153 4.37 17.37 26.16
C PRO A 153 3.65 17.72 24.85
N PHE A 154 3.25 18.98 24.68
CA PHE A 154 2.59 19.44 23.46
C PHE A 154 3.55 19.64 22.30
N LEU A 155 4.75 20.14 22.59
CA LEU A 155 5.86 20.18 21.64
C LEU A 155 6.17 18.78 21.11
N PHE A 156 6.26 17.81 22.00
CA PHE A 156 6.43 16.40 21.65
C PHE A 156 5.29 15.90 20.77
N ILE A 157 4.03 16.17 21.11
CA ILE A 157 2.87 15.80 20.28
C ILE A 157 2.94 16.43 18.88
N GLN A 158 3.34 17.70 18.76
CA GLN A 158 3.45 18.38 17.47
C GLN A 158 4.59 17.80 16.62
N LEU A 159 5.74 17.48 17.23
CA LEU A 159 6.85 16.82 16.56
C LEU A 159 6.45 15.43 16.05
N VAL A 160 5.76 14.64 16.88
CA VAL A 160 5.23 13.33 16.49
C VAL A 160 4.24 13.47 15.34
N ARG A 161 3.31 14.44 15.39
CA ARG A 161 2.36 14.69 14.29
C ARG A 161 3.07 15.07 12.99
N TYR A 162 4.07 15.94 13.06
CA TYR A 162 4.87 16.33 11.91
C TYR A 162 5.57 15.10 11.30
N TYR A 163 6.23 14.30 12.12
CA TYR A 163 6.91 13.07 11.70
C TYR A 163 5.95 12.06 11.06
N LEU A 164 4.78 11.82 11.67
CA LEU A 164 3.77 10.92 11.13
C LEU A 164 3.19 11.41 9.79
N THR A 165 2.94 12.70 9.66
CA THR A 165 2.42 13.30 8.42
C THR A 165 3.45 13.19 7.30
N GLN A 166 4.73 13.45 7.60
CA GLN A 166 5.81 13.28 6.63
C GLN A 166 5.98 11.82 6.20
N ARG A 167 5.88 10.88 7.14
CA ARG A 167 5.92 9.45 6.83
C ARG A 167 4.76 9.03 5.92
N GLN A 168 3.55 9.55 6.18
CA GLN A 168 2.38 9.29 5.32
C GLN A 168 2.58 9.82 3.90
N HIS A 169 3.09 11.05 3.74
CA HIS A 169 3.40 11.60 2.43
C HIS A 169 4.44 10.77 1.68
N SER A 170 5.50 10.32 2.37
CA SER A 170 6.51 9.44 1.76
C SER A 170 5.92 8.13 1.26
N GLN A 171 5.04 7.49 2.04
CA GLN A 171 4.37 6.25 1.66
C GLN A 171 3.42 6.45 0.47
N GLN A 172 2.70 7.56 0.42
CA GLN A 172 1.82 7.88 -0.72
C GLN A 172 2.62 8.08 -2.01
N THR A 173 3.75 8.79 -1.94
CA THR A 173 4.64 8.97 -3.08
C THR A 173 5.24 7.65 -3.56
N GLU A 174 5.64 6.77 -2.65
CA GLU A 174 6.16 5.45 -2.99
C GLU A 174 5.11 4.59 -3.70
N LEU A 175 3.88 4.56 -3.20
CA LEU A 175 2.77 3.84 -3.85
C LEU A 175 2.47 4.41 -5.24
N ALA A 176 2.43 5.73 -5.40
CA ALA A 176 2.24 6.37 -6.70
C ALA A 176 3.37 6.02 -7.69
N ASN A 177 4.62 6.00 -7.22
CA ASN A 177 5.77 5.61 -8.04
C ASN A 177 5.70 4.14 -8.47
N LEU A 178 5.25 3.24 -7.58
CA LEU A 178 5.04 1.82 -7.90
C LEU A 178 3.95 1.64 -8.95
N GLN A 179 2.85 2.41 -8.86
CA GLN A 179 1.78 2.40 -9.86
C GLN A 179 2.29 2.84 -11.23
N ILE A 180 2.97 3.99 -11.30
CA ILE A 180 3.58 4.48 -12.54
C ILE A 180 4.60 3.48 -13.12
N SER A 181 5.40 2.85 -12.26
CA SER A 181 6.35 1.83 -12.70
C SER A 181 5.65 0.61 -13.31
N ASN A 182 4.53 0.18 -12.75
CA ASN A 182 3.75 -0.93 -13.29
C ASN A 182 3.09 -0.54 -14.63
N GLU A 183 2.48 0.63 -14.70
CA GLU A 183 1.92 1.18 -15.94
C GLU A 183 2.98 1.27 -17.06
N ASN A 184 4.19 1.75 -16.74
CA ASN A 184 5.30 1.80 -17.70
C ASN A 184 5.70 0.41 -18.20
N LYS A 185 5.70 -0.61 -17.34
CA LYS A 185 6.00 -2.00 -17.76
C LYS A 185 4.91 -2.55 -18.67
N LEU A 186 3.64 -2.29 -18.36
CA LEU A 186 2.52 -2.70 -19.21
C LEU A 186 2.62 -2.02 -20.59
N LEU A 187 2.92 -0.72 -20.63
CA LEU A 187 3.15 0.01 -21.87
C LEU A 187 4.36 -0.53 -22.66
N GLU A 188 5.45 -0.87 -21.98
CA GLU A 188 6.62 -1.49 -22.62
C GLU A 188 6.26 -2.86 -23.23
N LEU A 189 5.48 -3.68 -22.52
CA LEU A 189 4.97 -4.94 -23.04
C LEU A 189 4.05 -4.72 -24.26
N ASP A 190 3.15 -3.75 -24.20
CA ASP A 190 2.26 -3.42 -25.32
C ASP A 190 3.04 -2.89 -26.53
N LEU A 191 4.08 -2.09 -26.32
CA LEU A 191 4.98 -1.62 -27.37
C LEU A 191 5.78 -2.77 -27.99
N LEU A 192 6.30 -3.69 -27.17
CA LEU A 192 6.98 -4.90 -27.65
C LEU A 192 6.04 -5.78 -28.48
N LYS A 193 4.79 -5.95 -28.05
CA LYS A 193 3.76 -6.63 -28.85
C LYS A 193 3.48 -5.90 -30.16
N ALA A 194 3.35 -4.58 -30.13
CA ALA A 194 3.09 -3.77 -31.33
C ALA A 194 4.24 -3.78 -32.35
N GLN A 195 5.47 -4.09 -31.96
CA GLN A 195 6.58 -4.30 -32.91
C GLN A 195 6.31 -5.47 -33.86
N LEU A 196 5.52 -6.45 -33.44
CA LEU A 196 4.94 -7.45 -34.34
C LEU A 196 3.81 -6.78 -35.12
N ASN A 197 4.13 -6.02 -36.17
CA ASN A 197 3.12 -5.33 -36.99
C ASN A 197 2.11 -6.34 -37.55
N PRO A 198 0.88 -6.43 -37.00
CA PRO A 198 -0.08 -7.49 -37.36
C PRO A 198 -0.43 -7.43 -38.84
N HIS A 199 -0.63 -6.21 -39.34
CA HIS A 199 -0.94 -5.96 -40.73
C HIS A 199 0.17 -6.42 -41.67
N PHE A 200 1.43 -6.18 -41.33
CA PHE A 200 2.55 -6.70 -42.10
C PHE A 200 2.59 -8.24 -42.11
N LEU A 201 2.34 -8.87 -40.95
CA LEU A 201 2.31 -10.34 -40.83
C LEU A 201 1.18 -10.95 -41.66
N PHE A 202 -0.06 -10.45 -41.54
CA PHE A 202 -1.20 -10.94 -42.34
C PHE A 202 -0.98 -10.72 -43.84
N ASN A 203 -0.46 -9.56 -44.24
CA ASN A 203 -0.16 -9.32 -45.65
C ASN A 203 0.93 -10.24 -46.18
N SER A 204 1.93 -10.56 -45.36
CA SER A 204 2.99 -11.50 -45.71
C SER A 204 2.45 -12.92 -45.87
N LEU A 205 1.67 -13.41 -44.89
CA LEU A 205 1.04 -14.73 -44.94
C LEU A 205 0.07 -14.85 -46.11
N ASN A 206 -0.77 -13.85 -46.35
CA ASN A 206 -1.69 -13.83 -47.50
C ASN A 206 -0.93 -13.82 -48.84
N SER A 207 0.17 -13.06 -48.93
CA SER A 207 1.02 -13.06 -50.14
C SER A 207 1.67 -14.42 -50.39
N ILE A 208 2.02 -15.16 -49.33
CA ILE A 208 2.55 -16.52 -49.44
C ILE A 208 1.42 -17.47 -49.84
N TYR A 209 0.26 -17.39 -49.19
CA TYR A 209 -0.91 -18.23 -49.46
C TYR A 209 -1.31 -18.18 -50.94
N VAL A 210 -1.49 -16.98 -51.51
CA VAL A 210 -1.87 -16.79 -52.93
C VAL A 210 -0.84 -17.38 -53.90
N ARG A 211 0.44 -17.45 -53.51
CA ARG A 211 1.49 -18.06 -54.35
C ARG A 211 1.56 -19.57 -54.25
N VAL A 212 1.09 -20.14 -53.13
CA VAL A 212 1.25 -21.56 -52.81
C VAL A 212 -0.02 -22.35 -53.09
N ILE A 213 -1.20 -21.73 -53.02
CA ILE A 213 -2.50 -22.43 -53.15
C ILE A 213 -2.62 -23.25 -54.44
N ASP A 214 -2.18 -22.70 -55.58
CA ASP A 214 -2.25 -23.39 -56.88
C ASP A 214 -1.11 -24.41 -57.10
N VAL A 215 -0.11 -24.43 -56.22
CA VAL A 215 1.10 -25.27 -56.35
C VAL A 215 1.08 -26.43 -55.36
N ASN A 216 0.66 -26.18 -54.13
CA ASN A 216 0.64 -27.15 -53.04
C ASN A 216 -0.45 -26.77 -52.02
N GLU A 217 -1.62 -27.40 -52.16
CA GLU A 217 -2.76 -27.19 -51.27
C GLU A 217 -2.43 -27.46 -49.79
N GLN A 218 -1.62 -28.50 -49.50
CA GLN A 218 -1.22 -28.82 -48.12
C GLN A 218 -0.37 -27.70 -47.51
N ALA A 219 0.57 -27.14 -48.26
CA ALA A 219 1.39 -26.03 -47.78
C ALA A 219 0.56 -24.75 -47.61
N ALA A 220 -0.45 -24.53 -48.46
CA ALA A 220 -1.38 -23.40 -48.33
C ALA A 220 -2.28 -23.53 -47.08
N ASP A 221 -2.76 -24.74 -46.77
CA ASP A 221 -3.50 -25.02 -45.53
C ASP A 221 -2.66 -24.69 -44.28
N LEU A 222 -1.37 -25.08 -44.25
CA LEU A 222 -0.48 -24.73 -43.14
C LEU A 222 -0.30 -23.21 -42.97
N VAL A 223 -0.24 -22.46 -44.08
CA VAL A 223 -0.15 -20.99 -44.04
C VAL A 223 -1.44 -20.38 -43.48
N LEU A 224 -2.61 -20.92 -43.86
CA LEU A 224 -3.90 -20.48 -43.33
C LEU A 224 -3.99 -20.73 -41.82
N ARG A 225 -3.66 -21.94 -41.35
CA ARG A 225 -3.66 -22.29 -39.92
C ARG A 225 -2.69 -21.43 -39.13
N LEU A 226 -1.51 -21.17 -39.65
CA LEU A 226 -0.56 -20.25 -39.03
C LEU A 226 -1.13 -18.83 -38.91
N ALA A 227 -1.84 -18.34 -39.94
CA ALA A 227 -2.50 -17.04 -39.90
C ALA A 227 -3.60 -16.99 -38.83
N GLU A 228 -4.37 -18.07 -38.67
CA GLU A 228 -5.40 -18.19 -37.62
C GLU A 228 -4.80 -18.19 -36.22
N LEU A 229 -3.72 -18.94 -35.97
CA LEU A 229 -3.00 -18.90 -34.70
C LEU A 229 -2.44 -17.50 -34.39
N MET A 230 -1.88 -16.82 -35.40
CA MET A 230 -1.38 -15.45 -35.23
C MET A 230 -2.51 -14.46 -34.90
N ARG A 231 -3.67 -14.59 -35.56
CA ARG A 231 -4.86 -13.78 -35.25
C ARG A 231 -5.30 -13.97 -33.81
N TYR A 232 -5.42 -15.21 -33.36
CA TYR A 232 -5.81 -15.50 -31.99
C TYR A 232 -4.80 -14.90 -30.98
N ASN A 233 -3.50 -15.10 -31.19
CA ASN A 233 -2.47 -14.55 -30.30
C ASN A 233 -2.46 -13.03 -30.21
N LEU A 234 -2.77 -12.34 -31.31
CA LEU A 234 -2.70 -10.87 -31.38
C LEU A 234 -3.98 -10.17 -30.89
N TYR A 235 -5.14 -10.83 -30.98
CA TYR A 235 -6.42 -10.19 -30.67
C TYR A 235 -7.16 -10.82 -29.49
N GLU A 236 -7.05 -12.14 -29.30
CA GLU A 236 -7.86 -12.89 -28.34
C GLU A 236 -7.08 -13.26 -27.08
N ALA A 237 -5.75 -13.42 -27.16
CA ALA A 237 -4.94 -13.87 -26.01
C ALA A 237 -4.96 -12.92 -24.79
N ASP A 238 -5.25 -11.63 -25.00
CA ASP A 238 -5.37 -10.61 -23.95
C ASP A 238 -6.82 -10.38 -23.49
N ALA A 239 -7.80 -11.02 -24.13
CA ALA A 239 -9.19 -10.94 -23.71
C ALA A 239 -9.38 -11.60 -22.32
N PRO A 240 -10.28 -11.08 -21.46
CA PRO A 240 -10.54 -11.71 -20.17
C PRO A 240 -11.10 -13.14 -20.32
N VAL A 241 -11.93 -13.34 -21.35
CA VAL A 241 -12.52 -14.62 -21.75
C VAL A 241 -12.75 -14.64 -23.27
N VAL A 242 -12.76 -15.83 -23.85
CA VAL A 242 -13.10 -16.14 -25.25
C VAL A 242 -14.16 -17.25 -25.28
N ALA A 243 -14.80 -17.48 -26.43
CA ALA A 243 -15.67 -18.66 -26.56
C ALA A 243 -14.83 -19.94 -26.46
N LEU A 244 -15.36 -20.97 -25.78
CA LEU A 244 -14.68 -22.26 -25.63
C LEU A 244 -14.31 -22.87 -27.00
N GLU A 245 -15.22 -22.75 -27.95
CA GLU A 245 -15.02 -23.18 -29.34
C GLU A 245 -13.77 -22.53 -29.96
N GLN A 246 -13.55 -21.23 -29.74
CA GLN A 246 -12.39 -20.53 -30.29
C GLN A 246 -11.07 -21.03 -29.69
N GLU A 247 -11.04 -21.35 -28.40
CA GLU A 247 -9.85 -21.94 -27.76
C GLU A 247 -9.61 -23.37 -28.30
N LEU A 248 -10.65 -24.17 -28.51
CA LEU A 248 -10.52 -25.53 -29.06
C LEU A 248 -10.09 -25.53 -30.55
N ASP A 249 -10.64 -24.63 -31.36
CA ASP A 249 -10.20 -24.42 -32.75
C ASP A 249 -8.72 -24.01 -32.82
N TYR A 250 -8.28 -23.18 -31.86
CA TYR A 250 -6.88 -22.83 -31.73
C TYR A 250 -6.01 -24.05 -31.40
N ILE A 251 -6.45 -24.91 -30.48
CA ILE A 251 -5.74 -26.16 -30.15
C ILE A 251 -5.67 -27.08 -31.38
N GLU A 252 -6.75 -27.25 -32.13
CA GLU A 252 -6.76 -28.08 -33.34
C GLU A 252 -5.76 -27.59 -34.38
N ASN A 253 -5.78 -26.29 -34.67
CA ASN A 253 -4.85 -25.66 -35.60
C ASN A 253 -3.39 -25.80 -35.16
N TYR A 254 -3.14 -25.66 -33.85
CA TYR A 254 -1.81 -25.88 -33.28
C TYR A 254 -1.34 -27.33 -33.46
N LEU A 255 -2.20 -28.30 -33.16
CA LEU A 255 -1.91 -29.72 -33.28
C LEU A 255 -1.62 -30.13 -34.73
N GLN A 256 -2.35 -29.58 -35.70
CA GLN A 256 -2.11 -29.85 -37.11
C GLN A 256 -0.80 -29.26 -37.63
N LEU A 257 -0.42 -28.05 -37.17
CA LEU A 257 0.91 -27.50 -37.49
C LEU A 257 2.03 -28.33 -36.86
N GLU A 258 1.88 -28.77 -35.61
CA GLU A 258 2.84 -29.67 -34.97
C GLU A 258 2.93 -31.01 -35.70
N HIS A 259 1.81 -31.58 -36.14
CA HIS A 259 1.78 -32.80 -36.95
C HIS A 259 2.58 -32.64 -38.25
N ALA A 260 2.38 -31.53 -38.98
CA ALA A 260 3.14 -31.24 -40.19
C ALA A 260 4.64 -31.03 -39.91
N ARG A 261 4.99 -30.42 -38.77
CA ARG A 261 6.39 -30.16 -38.37
C ARG A 261 7.13 -31.43 -37.95
N GLN A 262 6.47 -32.31 -37.20
CA GLN A 262 7.09 -33.52 -36.67
C GLN A 262 7.09 -34.68 -37.67
N GLY A 263 6.13 -34.70 -38.60
CA GLY A 263 5.92 -35.81 -39.53
C GLY A 263 5.60 -37.09 -38.77
N GLN A 264 6.06 -38.24 -39.27
CA GLN A 264 5.79 -39.56 -38.69
C GLN A 264 6.48 -39.85 -37.34
N ARG A 265 7.17 -38.86 -36.76
CA ARG A 265 7.90 -39.04 -35.49
C ARG A 265 6.98 -39.02 -34.27
N VAL A 266 5.83 -38.36 -34.39
CA VAL A 266 4.87 -38.17 -33.30
C VAL A 266 3.47 -38.47 -33.82
N GLU A 267 2.78 -39.40 -33.18
CA GLU A 267 1.34 -39.60 -33.37
C GLU A 267 0.58 -38.52 -32.61
N ILE A 268 -0.32 -37.81 -33.30
CA ILE A 268 -1.12 -36.76 -32.69
C ILE A 268 -2.59 -37.10 -32.93
N LEU A 269 -3.36 -37.20 -31.85
CA LEU A 269 -4.80 -37.41 -31.90
C LEU A 269 -5.51 -36.30 -31.14
N PHE A 270 -6.57 -35.76 -31.74
CA PHE A 270 -7.45 -34.80 -31.10
C PHE A 270 -8.89 -35.30 -31.21
N SER A 271 -9.54 -35.54 -30.07
CA SER A 271 -10.97 -35.82 -29.99
C SER A 271 -11.66 -34.63 -29.35
N ASN A 272 -12.51 -33.96 -30.13
CA ASN A 272 -13.34 -32.87 -29.66
C ASN A 272 -14.81 -33.27 -29.73
N GLU A 273 -15.42 -33.48 -28.56
CA GLU A 273 -16.85 -33.79 -28.42
C GLU A 273 -17.64 -32.56 -27.93
N VAL A 274 -17.00 -31.41 -27.82
CA VAL A 274 -17.66 -30.16 -27.43
C VAL A 274 -18.48 -29.62 -28.60
N VAL A 275 -19.80 -29.61 -28.42
CA VAL A 275 -20.73 -28.96 -29.34
C VAL A 275 -20.93 -27.51 -28.91
N ALA A 276 -21.24 -26.65 -29.87
CA ALA A 276 -21.41 -25.22 -29.63
C ALA A 276 -22.34 -24.95 -28.44
N SER A 277 -21.76 -24.38 -27.38
CA SER A 277 -22.34 -24.38 -26.02
C SER A 277 -22.56 -22.97 -25.48
N GLY A 278 -22.00 -21.94 -26.13
CA GLY A 278 -22.03 -20.56 -25.64
C GLY A 278 -21.23 -20.34 -24.35
N LEU A 279 -20.41 -21.32 -23.96
CA LEU A 279 -19.53 -21.25 -22.79
C LEU A 279 -18.27 -20.47 -23.11
N VAL A 280 -17.71 -19.82 -22.10
CA VAL A 280 -16.50 -19.00 -22.21
C VAL A 280 -15.38 -19.51 -21.31
N ILE A 281 -14.14 -19.32 -21.77
CA ILE A 281 -12.91 -19.75 -21.10
C ILE A 281 -11.85 -18.64 -21.19
N THR A 282 -10.99 -18.51 -20.19
CA THR A 282 -9.78 -17.68 -20.28
C THR A 282 -8.86 -18.21 -21.39
N PRO A 283 -8.41 -17.36 -22.32
CA PRO A 283 -7.59 -17.78 -23.45
C PRO A 283 -6.22 -18.34 -23.04
N MET A 284 -5.69 -19.22 -23.89
CA MET A 284 -4.37 -19.87 -23.81
C MET A 284 -4.16 -20.78 -22.59
N ILE A 285 -5.23 -21.09 -21.84
CA ILE A 285 -5.12 -21.95 -20.66
C ILE A 285 -4.96 -23.42 -21.07
N LEU A 286 -5.63 -23.86 -22.15
CA LEU A 286 -5.56 -25.24 -22.64
C LEU A 286 -4.22 -25.50 -23.35
N LEU A 287 -3.73 -24.49 -24.09
CA LEU A 287 -2.47 -24.58 -24.83
C LEU A 287 -1.30 -24.97 -23.94
N THR A 288 -1.28 -24.47 -22.69
CA THR A 288 -0.19 -24.74 -21.75
C THR A 288 -0.04 -26.24 -21.46
N PHE A 289 -1.14 -27.02 -21.46
CA PHE A 289 -1.08 -28.47 -21.26
C PHE A 289 -0.58 -29.20 -22.51
N VAL A 290 -1.02 -28.74 -23.68
CA VAL A 290 -0.60 -29.30 -24.98
C VAL A 290 0.88 -29.04 -25.26
N GLU A 291 1.37 -27.82 -25.04
CA GLU A 291 2.79 -27.48 -25.19
C GLU A 291 3.68 -28.31 -24.25
N ASN A 292 3.23 -28.52 -23.01
CA ASN A 292 3.93 -29.37 -22.06
C ASN A 292 4.02 -30.81 -22.58
N ALA A 293 2.94 -31.38 -23.11
CA ALA A 293 2.97 -32.72 -23.69
C ALA A 293 4.03 -32.86 -24.80
N PHE A 294 4.06 -31.92 -25.76
CA PHE A 294 5.08 -31.93 -26.83
C PHE A 294 6.50 -31.78 -26.30
N LYS A 295 6.72 -30.90 -25.32
CA LYS A 295 8.03 -30.66 -24.69
C LYS A 295 8.61 -31.94 -24.06
N TYR A 296 7.78 -32.78 -23.46
CA TYR A 296 8.22 -34.00 -22.77
C TYR A 296 8.22 -35.25 -23.66
N SER A 297 7.39 -35.27 -24.72
CA SER A 297 7.35 -36.35 -25.70
C SER A 297 8.44 -36.25 -26.77
N ILE A 298 8.91 -35.03 -27.09
CA ILE A 298 9.88 -34.81 -28.16
C ILE A 298 11.27 -34.55 -27.54
N GLY A 299 12.00 -35.64 -27.27
CA GLY A 299 13.36 -35.58 -26.74
C GLY A 299 14.16 -36.84 -27.05
N GLY A 300 15.11 -36.76 -27.98
CA GLY A 300 16.00 -37.87 -28.37
C GLY A 300 15.62 -38.56 -29.69
N THR A 301 16.12 -39.78 -29.90
CA THR A 301 15.97 -40.59 -31.13
C THR A 301 14.79 -41.57 -31.08
N GLN A 302 13.84 -41.38 -30.15
CA GLN A 302 12.70 -42.29 -29.99
C GLN A 302 11.78 -42.23 -31.22
N GLN A 303 11.49 -43.42 -31.76
CA GLN A 303 10.43 -43.63 -32.75
C GLN A 303 9.15 -43.98 -31.96
N ASN A 304 8.00 -43.44 -32.37
CA ASN A 304 6.66 -43.64 -31.77
C ASN A 304 6.33 -42.78 -30.54
N ALA A 305 6.73 -41.51 -30.51
CA ALA A 305 6.17 -40.59 -29.54
C ALA A 305 4.68 -40.35 -29.84
N TYR A 306 3.87 -40.05 -28.83
CA TYR A 306 2.46 -39.69 -29.05
C TYR A 306 2.01 -38.55 -28.13
N VAL A 307 1.06 -37.77 -28.63
CA VAL A 307 0.31 -36.74 -27.88
C VAL A 307 -1.17 -36.90 -28.25
N TRP A 308 -1.98 -37.26 -27.26
CA TRP A 308 -3.43 -37.43 -27.41
C TRP A 308 -4.13 -36.36 -26.58
N VAL A 309 -5.09 -35.69 -27.19
CA VAL A 309 -5.85 -34.60 -26.59
C VAL A 309 -7.33 -34.93 -26.73
N GLU A 310 -8.05 -34.86 -25.62
CA GLU A 310 -9.49 -35.09 -25.57
C GLU A 310 -10.18 -33.93 -24.87
N ALA A 311 -11.29 -33.47 -25.45
CA ALA A 311 -12.12 -32.41 -24.89
C ALA A 311 -13.59 -32.82 -24.96
N HIS A 312 -14.27 -32.80 -23.82
CA HIS A 312 -15.72 -33.01 -23.74
C HIS A 312 -16.33 -32.17 -22.61
N LEU A 313 -17.64 -31.95 -22.69
CA LEU A 313 -18.43 -31.33 -21.63
C LEU A 313 -19.24 -32.40 -20.88
N ASP A 314 -19.27 -32.30 -19.56
CA ASP A 314 -20.20 -33.09 -18.76
C ASP A 314 -21.61 -32.44 -18.72
N GLN A 315 -22.55 -33.09 -18.04
CA GLN A 315 -23.93 -32.60 -17.90
C GLN A 315 -24.07 -31.29 -17.11
N ALA A 316 -23.00 -30.86 -16.43
CA ALA A 316 -22.98 -29.70 -15.57
C ALA A 316 -22.16 -28.54 -16.16
N ASP A 317 -21.88 -28.54 -17.47
CA ASP A 317 -21.03 -27.54 -18.14
C ASP A 317 -19.58 -27.50 -17.60
N THR A 318 -19.09 -28.63 -17.09
CA THR A 318 -17.68 -28.81 -16.75
C THR A 318 -16.94 -29.28 -17.99
N LEU A 319 -15.95 -28.50 -18.43
CA LEU A 319 -14.99 -28.93 -19.41
C LEU A 319 -14.05 -29.95 -18.79
N VAL A 320 -14.00 -31.14 -19.39
CA VAL A 320 -12.99 -32.15 -19.13
C VAL A 320 -12.01 -32.11 -20.30
N PHE A 321 -10.81 -31.63 -20.04
CA PHE A 321 -9.73 -31.51 -21.02
C PHE A 321 -8.56 -32.40 -20.59
N THR A 322 -8.32 -33.46 -21.35
CA THR A 322 -7.31 -34.46 -21.04
C THR A 322 -6.21 -34.42 -22.09
N VAL A 323 -4.96 -34.38 -21.62
CA VAL A 323 -3.77 -34.46 -22.46
C VAL A 323 -2.91 -35.61 -21.98
N GLN A 324 -2.71 -36.61 -22.83
CA GLN A 324 -1.88 -37.77 -22.58
C GLN A 324 -0.70 -37.79 -23.55
N ASN A 325 0.49 -38.11 -23.05
CA ASN A 325 1.70 -38.05 -23.85
C ASN A 325 2.72 -39.14 -23.46
N SER A 326 3.49 -39.61 -24.44
CA SER A 326 4.58 -40.56 -24.18
C SER A 326 5.75 -39.88 -23.46
N LEU A 327 6.41 -40.59 -22.54
CA LEU A 327 7.63 -40.11 -21.87
C LEU A 327 8.90 -40.63 -22.56
N THR A 328 9.90 -39.76 -22.67
CA THR A 328 11.22 -40.13 -23.22
C THR A 328 12.13 -40.71 -22.14
N SER A 329 13.01 -41.65 -22.50
CA SER A 329 13.95 -42.31 -21.55
C SER A 329 14.93 -41.32 -20.88
N ALA A 330 15.18 -40.17 -21.51
CA ALA A 330 15.95 -39.06 -20.93
C ALA A 330 15.17 -38.33 -19.82
N HIS A 331 13.86 -38.13 -20.00
CA HIS A 331 12.99 -37.53 -19.00
C HIS A 331 12.60 -38.52 -17.90
N ASN A 332 12.57 -39.82 -18.18
CA ASN A 332 12.36 -40.86 -17.17
C ASN A 332 13.41 -40.82 -16.05
N ARG A 333 14.67 -40.46 -16.38
CA ARG A 333 15.75 -40.24 -15.39
C ARG A 333 15.62 -38.94 -14.60
N TYR A 334 15.00 -37.91 -15.16
CA TYR A 334 14.78 -36.63 -14.48
C TYR A 334 13.58 -36.68 -13.52
N VAL A 335 12.59 -37.53 -13.83
CA VAL A 335 11.37 -37.72 -13.05
C VAL A 335 11.56 -38.67 -11.86
N ALA A 336 12.52 -39.61 -11.92
CA ALA A 336 12.80 -40.54 -10.82
C ALA A 336 13.43 -39.89 -9.57
N ASP A 337 14.10 -38.73 -9.71
CA ASP A 337 14.91 -38.13 -8.62
C ASP A 337 14.28 -36.87 -8.00
N ARG A 338 13.20 -36.35 -8.61
CA ARG A 338 12.40 -35.24 -8.06
C ARG A 338 10.93 -35.46 -8.41
N THR A 339 10.08 -35.38 -7.40
CA THR A 339 8.65 -35.07 -7.59
C THR A 339 8.53 -33.95 -8.63
N LEU A 340 7.55 -34.06 -9.53
CA LEU A 340 7.25 -33.21 -10.70
C LEU A 340 7.05 -31.69 -10.42
N ALA A 341 7.71 -31.13 -9.40
CA ALA A 341 7.85 -29.72 -9.09
C ALA A 341 8.70 -28.94 -10.13
N GLY A 342 9.16 -29.59 -11.19
CA GLY A 342 9.85 -28.96 -12.33
C GLY A 342 9.00 -28.74 -13.58
N ILE A 343 7.70 -29.10 -13.55
CA ILE A 343 6.75 -28.77 -14.62
C ILE A 343 6.28 -27.33 -14.41
N ASP A 344 5.87 -26.61 -15.45
CA ASP A 344 5.14 -25.33 -15.35
C ASP A 344 3.76 -25.45 -14.62
N LEU A 345 3.42 -26.63 -14.09
CA LEU A 345 2.19 -26.93 -13.36
C LEU A 345 1.97 -26.11 -12.07
N PRO A 346 2.97 -25.78 -11.24
CA PRO A 346 2.77 -24.87 -10.12
C PRO A 346 2.28 -23.50 -10.58
N ASN A 347 2.82 -22.98 -11.69
CA ASN A 347 2.39 -21.71 -12.27
C ASN A 347 0.97 -21.82 -12.84
N VAL A 348 0.67 -22.92 -13.54
CA VAL A 348 -0.68 -23.20 -14.07
C VAL A 348 -1.71 -23.35 -12.94
N ARG A 349 -1.40 -24.12 -11.89
CA ARG A 349 -2.27 -24.29 -10.71
C ARG A 349 -2.52 -22.95 -10.01
N GLN A 350 -1.49 -22.12 -9.85
CA GLN A 350 -1.65 -20.80 -9.28
C GLN A 350 -2.53 -19.89 -10.16
N ARG A 351 -2.31 -19.91 -11.49
CA ARG A 351 -3.12 -19.16 -12.46
C ARG A 351 -4.58 -19.62 -12.42
N LEU A 352 -4.84 -20.92 -12.43
CA LEU A 352 -6.19 -21.49 -12.31
C LEU A 352 -6.86 -21.16 -10.97
N ALA A 353 -6.11 -21.17 -9.85
CA ALA A 353 -6.65 -20.77 -8.55
C ALA A 353 -7.08 -19.30 -8.49
N LEU A 354 -6.42 -18.43 -9.25
CA LEU A 354 -6.79 -17.02 -9.39
C LEU A 354 -7.99 -16.81 -10.31
N LEU A 355 -8.05 -17.53 -11.44
CA LEU A 355 -9.06 -17.35 -12.48
C LEU A 355 -10.37 -18.13 -12.22
N TYR A 356 -10.26 -19.35 -11.71
CA TYR A 356 -11.37 -20.30 -11.51
C TYR A 356 -11.46 -20.74 -10.05
N LYS A 357 -11.64 -19.80 -9.13
CA LYS A 357 -11.62 -20.06 -7.69
C LYS A 357 -12.65 -21.13 -7.29
N ASN A 358 -12.17 -22.26 -6.77
CA ASN A 358 -12.97 -23.44 -6.39
C ASN A 358 -13.81 -24.05 -7.54
N ALA A 359 -13.53 -23.66 -8.78
CA ALA A 359 -14.25 -24.06 -9.99
C ALA A 359 -13.34 -24.86 -10.95
N HIS A 360 -12.22 -25.39 -10.44
CA HIS A 360 -11.31 -26.21 -11.22
C HIS A 360 -10.71 -27.35 -10.38
N ARG A 361 -10.32 -28.44 -11.05
CA ARG A 361 -9.47 -29.48 -10.49
C ARG A 361 -8.47 -29.95 -11.56
N ILE A 362 -7.29 -30.39 -11.13
CA ILE A 362 -6.31 -31.03 -12.01
C ILE A 362 -5.93 -32.37 -11.42
N GLU A 363 -6.11 -33.41 -12.21
CA GLU A 363 -5.69 -34.78 -11.91
C GLU A 363 -4.53 -35.15 -12.84
N THR A 364 -3.57 -35.89 -12.31
CA THR A 364 -2.39 -36.32 -13.07
C THR A 364 -2.14 -37.78 -12.82
N GLU A 365 -1.94 -38.53 -13.90
CA GLU A 365 -1.59 -39.94 -13.85
C GLU A 365 -0.26 -40.14 -14.58
N GLN A 366 0.58 -41.01 -14.03
CA GLN A 366 1.89 -41.28 -14.60
C GLN A 366 2.18 -42.78 -14.56
N SER A 367 2.70 -43.29 -15.67
CA SER A 367 3.32 -44.62 -15.78
C SER A 367 4.80 -44.49 -16.17
N GLU A 368 5.50 -45.61 -16.34
CA GLU A 368 6.89 -45.62 -16.80
C GLU A 368 7.04 -45.09 -18.25
N GLU A 369 5.97 -45.15 -19.05
CA GLU A 369 6.00 -44.85 -20.48
C GLU A 369 5.12 -43.65 -20.87
N SER A 370 4.24 -43.19 -19.98
CA SER A 370 3.25 -42.16 -20.30
C SER A 370 2.96 -41.23 -19.14
N TYR A 371 2.49 -40.03 -19.48
CA TYR A 371 2.00 -39.03 -18.55
C TYR A 371 0.65 -38.52 -19.05
N SER A 372 -0.31 -38.38 -18.14
CA SER A 372 -1.64 -37.87 -18.44
C SER A 372 -2.02 -36.77 -17.45
N VAL A 373 -2.60 -35.69 -17.97
CA VAL A 373 -3.16 -34.61 -17.17
C VAL A 373 -4.60 -34.39 -17.58
N SER A 374 -5.51 -34.44 -16.61
CA SER A 374 -6.93 -34.13 -16.82
C SER A 374 -7.28 -32.86 -16.05
N LEU A 375 -7.68 -31.83 -16.80
CA LEU A 375 -8.15 -30.56 -16.30
C LEU A 375 -9.68 -30.56 -16.31
N PHE A 376 -10.28 -30.23 -15.17
CA PHE A 376 -11.72 -30.06 -15.03
C PHE A 376 -11.97 -28.61 -14.68
N ILE A 377 -12.77 -27.90 -15.48
CA ILE A 377 -13.14 -26.50 -15.22
C ILE A 377 -14.65 -26.36 -15.37
N GLN A 378 -15.30 -25.86 -14.32
CA GLN A 378 -16.68 -25.42 -14.39
C GLN A 378 -16.74 -24.11 -15.17
N LEU A 379 -17.35 -24.12 -16.35
CA LEU A 379 -17.43 -22.95 -17.22
C LEU A 379 -18.71 -22.15 -16.97
N ALA A 380 -18.69 -20.90 -17.42
CA ALA A 380 -19.83 -19.99 -17.39
C ALA A 380 -20.27 -19.67 -18.83
N SER A 381 -21.55 -19.35 -19.01
CA SER A 381 -22.05 -18.84 -20.28
C SER A 381 -21.60 -17.40 -20.54
N ALA A 382 -21.44 -17.03 -21.81
CA ALA A 382 -21.27 -15.63 -22.21
C ALA A 382 -22.47 -14.80 -21.71
N ALA A 383 -22.19 -13.69 -21.01
CA ALA A 383 -23.22 -12.79 -20.45
C ALA A 383 -23.88 -11.89 -21.51
#